data_AF-A0A075G9L5-F1
#
_entry.id   AF-A0A075G9L5-F1
#
_cell.length_a   1.000
_cell.length_b   1.000
_cell.length_c   1.000
_cell.angle_alpha   90.00
_cell.angle_beta   90.00
_cell.angle_gamma   90.00
#
_symmetry.space_group_name_H-M   'P 1'
#
loop_
_entity.id
_entity.type
_entity.pdbx_description
1 polymer ?
#
loop_
_entity_poly.entity_id
_entity_poly.type
_entity_poly.pdbx_seq_one_letter_code
_entity_poly.pdbx_strand_id
1 'polypeptide(L)'
;MNTGTKVTVGIGAFMLIGGILATVMGAGAIGGAEDWRPTDNIFWEGESGTDSFVHVKEGVGTDLVVFVTDDIRCDDFTLEIEGGMASWEQDRCVEDGKLPSGYGDDPEGWLHLGTIKGLEDGVEYTITTSHDVVLVGWEVIEGLFGDFLGGLAAICGGPTFLCCGLIFLLIGIVMALTQKGNEKTETRIEINQEIDSVKGDKNWYDDGSS
;
A
#
# COMPACT_ATOMS: atom_id res chain seq x y z
N MET A 1 34.70 -14.19 9.18
CA MET A 1 33.32 -14.24 8.63
C MET A 1 33.17 -15.50 7.79
N ASN A 2 32.24 -16.40 8.15
CA ASN A 2 31.96 -17.60 7.36
C ASN A 2 31.06 -17.28 6.15
N THR A 3 30.89 -18.26 5.24
CA THR A 3 30.09 -18.08 4.02
C THR A 3 28.63 -17.74 4.32
N GLY A 4 28.03 -18.36 5.35
CA GLY A 4 26.65 -18.06 5.78
C GLY A 4 26.47 -16.60 6.20
N THR A 5 27.33 -16.07 7.07
CA THR A 5 27.28 -14.67 7.51
C THR A 5 27.42 -13.69 6.33
N LYS A 6 28.24 -14.01 5.31
CA LYS A 6 28.31 -13.19 4.07
C LYS A 6 27.00 -13.18 3.30
N VAL A 7 26.36 -14.34 3.13
CA VAL A 7 25.09 -14.47 2.40
C VAL A 7 23.96 -13.73 3.13
N THR A 8 23.82 -13.92 4.45
CA THR A 8 22.77 -13.25 5.24
C THR A 8 22.92 -11.73 5.23
N VAL A 9 24.14 -11.20 5.37
CA VAL A 9 24.39 -9.75 5.30
C VAL A 9 24.12 -9.19 3.89
N GLY A 10 24.49 -9.92 2.84
CA GLY A 10 24.21 -9.53 1.45
C GLY A 10 22.71 -9.45 1.14
N ILE A 11 21.94 -10.46 1.58
CA ILE A 11 20.49 -10.49 1.42
C ILE A 11 19.83 -9.34 2.19
N GLY A 12 20.20 -9.13 3.46
CA GLY A 12 19.67 -8.02 4.26
C GLY A 12 19.96 -6.63 3.67
N ALA A 13 21.17 -6.42 3.13
CA ALA A 13 21.53 -5.18 2.46
C ALA A 13 20.73 -4.94 1.17
N PHE A 14 20.52 -5.98 0.35
CA PHE A 14 19.71 -5.89 -0.87
C PHE A 14 18.24 -5.57 -0.56
N MET A 15 17.67 -6.24 0.45
CA MET A 15 16.31 -5.99 0.93
C MET A 15 16.13 -4.57 1.46
N LEU A 16 17.11 -4.03 2.20
CA LEU A 16 17.07 -2.64 2.68
C LEU A 16 17.15 -1.61 1.55
N ILE A 17 18.01 -1.81 0.55
CA ILE A 17 18.10 -0.91 -0.61
C ILE A 17 16.80 -0.93 -1.42
N GLY A 18 16.22 -2.11 -1.64
CA GLY A 18 14.91 -2.25 -2.29
C GLY A 18 13.79 -1.57 -1.49
N GLY A 19 13.77 -1.76 -0.17
CA GLY A 19 12.82 -1.11 0.73
C GLY A 19 12.92 0.42 0.71
N ILE A 20 14.14 0.98 0.80
CA ILE A 20 14.36 2.44 0.73
C ILE A 20 13.92 2.99 -0.62
N LEU A 21 14.23 2.31 -1.73
CA LEU A 21 13.83 2.74 -3.07
C LEU A 21 12.30 2.74 -3.22
N ALA A 22 11.63 1.68 -2.74
CA ALA A 22 10.18 1.60 -2.71
C ALA A 22 9.54 2.67 -1.80
N THR A 23 10.14 2.98 -0.65
CA THR A 23 9.68 4.08 0.23
C THR A 23 9.82 5.44 -0.44
N VAL A 24 10.92 5.71 -1.15
CA VAL A 24 11.13 6.99 -1.86
C VAL A 24 10.16 7.14 -3.04
N MET A 25 9.87 6.06 -3.78
CA MET A 25 8.88 6.08 -4.85
C MET A 25 7.44 6.18 -4.31
N GLY A 26 7.13 5.46 -3.22
CA GLY A 26 5.82 5.47 -2.59
C GLY A 26 5.50 6.74 -1.80
N ALA A 27 6.50 7.46 -1.30
CA ALA A 27 6.30 8.73 -0.58
C ALA A 27 5.61 9.80 -1.45
N GLY A 28 5.75 9.74 -2.77
CA GLY A 28 5.03 10.61 -3.70
C GLY A 28 3.53 10.30 -3.83
N ALA A 29 3.07 9.11 -3.39
CA ALA A 29 1.66 8.72 -3.40
C ALA A 29 0.94 8.97 -2.06
N ILE A 30 1.68 9.23 -0.97
CA ILE A 30 1.09 9.42 0.37
C ILE A 30 0.30 10.74 0.45
N GLY A 31 0.85 11.82 -0.11
CA GLY A 31 0.22 13.15 -0.09
C GLY A 31 -1.02 13.31 -0.98
N GLY A 32 -1.45 12.27 -1.71
CA GLY A 32 -2.60 12.34 -2.61
C GLY A 32 -3.95 12.18 -1.92
N ALA A 33 -4.02 11.36 -0.85
CA ALA A 33 -5.29 11.04 -0.19
C ALA A 33 -5.63 11.99 0.97
N GLU A 34 -4.63 12.62 1.59
CA GLU A 34 -4.81 13.56 2.71
C GLU A 34 -5.18 15.00 2.26
N ASP A 35 -4.66 15.45 1.12
CA ASP A 35 -4.98 16.75 0.52
C ASP A 35 -6.17 16.74 -0.43
N TRP A 36 -6.71 15.57 -0.82
CA TRP A 36 -7.85 15.46 -1.75
C TRP A 36 -9.09 16.18 -1.23
N ARG A 37 -9.81 16.89 -2.11
CA ARG A 37 -11.12 17.49 -1.83
C ARG A 37 -12.11 17.11 -2.94
N PRO A 38 -13.44 17.07 -2.67
CA PRO A 38 -14.45 16.74 -3.67
C PRO A 38 -14.38 17.62 -4.92
N THR A 39 -14.04 18.91 -4.73
CA THR A 39 -13.82 19.90 -5.79
C THR A 39 -12.70 19.56 -6.78
N ASP A 40 -11.79 18.65 -6.45
CA ASP A 40 -10.71 18.24 -7.35
C ASP A 40 -11.22 17.30 -8.46
N ASN A 41 -12.35 16.63 -8.24
CA ASN A 41 -12.88 15.56 -9.10
C ASN A 41 -14.41 15.67 -9.26
N ILE A 42 -14.88 16.90 -9.47
CA ILE A 42 -16.28 17.22 -9.75
C ILE A 42 -16.77 16.42 -10.97
N PHE A 43 -17.81 15.62 -10.78
CA PHE A 43 -18.66 15.18 -11.87
C PHE A 43 -19.73 16.24 -12.18
N TRP A 44 -20.38 16.77 -11.14
CA TRP A 44 -21.40 17.81 -11.24
C TRP A 44 -21.47 18.62 -9.93
N GLU A 45 -21.79 19.90 -10.02
CA GLU A 45 -22.09 20.76 -8.87
C GLU A 45 -23.49 21.35 -9.05
N GLY A 46 -24.24 21.44 -7.95
CA GLY A 46 -25.60 21.98 -7.94
C GLY A 46 -25.78 23.01 -6.84
N GLU A 47 -26.43 24.12 -7.16
CA GLU A 47 -26.98 25.04 -6.15
C GLU A 47 -28.30 24.47 -5.60
N SER A 48 -28.67 24.86 -4.38
CA SER A 48 -29.95 24.49 -3.76
C SER A 48 -31.17 24.79 -4.65
N GLY A 49 -32.05 23.82 -4.80
CA GLY A 49 -33.19 23.88 -5.74
C GLY A 49 -33.29 22.63 -6.60
N THR A 50 -33.85 22.77 -7.80
CA THR A 50 -34.03 21.68 -8.78
C THR A 50 -33.27 22.00 -10.06
N ASP A 51 -32.47 21.05 -10.54
CA ASP A 51 -31.70 21.14 -11.78
C ASP A 51 -31.63 19.76 -12.47
N SER A 52 -30.97 19.66 -13.62
CA SER A 52 -30.80 18.41 -14.37
C SER A 52 -29.38 18.19 -14.88
N PHE A 53 -28.95 16.92 -14.91
CA PHE A 53 -27.66 16.51 -15.48
C PHE A 53 -27.78 15.23 -16.30
N VAL A 54 -26.89 15.07 -17.28
CA VAL A 54 -26.75 13.82 -18.05
C VAL A 54 -25.63 13.00 -17.44
N HIS A 55 -25.94 11.78 -17.02
CA HIS A 55 -24.93 10.87 -16.47
C HIS A 55 -24.04 10.31 -17.60
N VAL A 56 -22.72 10.34 -17.37
CA VAL A 56 -21.72 9.73 -18.25
C VAL A 56 -20.88 8.78 -17.40
N LYS A 57 -20.93 7.48 -17.72
CA LYS A 57 -20.35 6.44 -16.87
C LYS A 57 -18.81 6.42 -16.88
N GLU A 58 -18.18 6.80 -17.99
CA GLU A 58 -16.74 6.65 -18.19
C GLU A 58 -15.91 7.43 -17.16
N GLY A 59 -15.22 6.71 -16.27
CA GLY A 59 -14.37 7.29 -15.22
C GLY A 59 -15.12 7.77 -13.98
N VAL A 60 -16.42 7.46 -13.86
CA VAL A 60 -17.31 7.96 -12.79
C VAL A 60 -18.02 6.79 -12.10
N GLY A 61 -18.48 5.80 -12.88
CA GLY A 61 -19.18 4.61 -12.41
C GLY A 61 -20.69 4.65 -12.67
N THR A 62 -21.47 4.00 -11.81
CA THR A 62 -22.95 4.05 -11.81
C THR A 62 -23.50 4.75 -10.56
N ASP A 63 -22.61 5.17 -9.68
CA ASP A 63 -22.90 5.57 -8.31
C ASP A 63 -22.15 6.90 -8.07
N LEU A 64 -22.90 7.94 -7.67
CA LEU A 64 -22.40 9.28 -7.37
C LEU A 64 -22.46 9.55 -5.87
N VAL A 65 -21.37 10.06 -5.35
CA VAL A 65 -21.12 10.37 -3.94
C VAL A 65 -21.46 11.83 -3.69
N VAL A 66 -22.33 12.09 -2.71
CA VAL A 66 -22.86 13.43 -2.44
C VAL A 66 -22.09 14.08 -1.30
N PHE A 67 -21.35 15.14 -1.62
CA PHE A 67 -20.65 15.97 -0.66
C PHE A 67 -21.32 17.33 -0.47
N VAL A 68 -21.32 17.82 0.76
CA VAL A 68 -21.71 19.20 1.16
C VAL A 68 -20.64 19.79 2.08
N THR A 69 -20.73 21.09 2.36
CA THR A 69 -19.88 21.76 3.36
C THR A 69 -20.22 21.37 4.80
N ASP A 70 -19.24 21.40 5.71
CA ASP A 70 -19.33 20.88 7.09
C ASP A 70 -20.16 21.73 8.09
N ASP A 71 -20.72 22.85 7.62
CA ASP A 71 -21.73 23.64 8.31
C ASP A 71 -23.15 23.10 8.11
N ILE A 72 -23.41 22.35 7.04
CA ILE A 72 -24.68 21.67 6.76
C ILE A 72 -24.88 20.51 7.73
N ARG A 73 -26.12 20.31 8.20
CA ARG A 73 -26.47 19.20 9.08
C ARG A 73 -27.02 18.01 8.28
N CYS A 74 -26.55 16.81 8.60
CA CYS A 74 -27.06 15.56 8.03
C CYS A 74 -28.59 15.41 8.20
N ASP A 75 -29.16 15.85 9.34
CA ASP A 75 -30.60 15.75 9.63
C ASP A 75 -31.48 16.87 9.01
N ASP A 76 -30.88 17.88 8.37
CA ASP A 76 -31.57 18.97 7.67
C ASP A 76 -31.44 18.85 6.13
N PHE A 77 -30.45 18.08 5.66
CA PHE A 77 -30.23 17.83 4.24
C PHE A 77 -31.28 16.88 3.64
N THR A 78 -31.85 17.29 2.50
CA THR A 78 -32.72 16.45 1.68
C THR A 78 -32.27 16.45 0.23
N LEU A 79 -32.32 15.28 -0.41
CA LEU A 79 -32.07 15.09 -1.84
C LEU A 79 -33.15 14.18 -2.43
N GLU A 80 -33.67 14.57 -3.58
CA GLU A 80 -34.56 13.77 -4.42
C GLU A 80 -33.94 13.65 -5.82
N ILE A 81 -34.06 12.47 -6.43
CA ILE A 81 -33.52 12.16 -7.76
C ILE A 81 -34.62 11.48 -8.59
N GLU A 82 -34.88 12.01 -9.78
CA GLU A 82 -35.86 11.48 -10.73
C GLU A 82 -35.19 11.15 -12.07
N GLY A 83 -35.51 9.98 -12.62
CA GLY A 83 -34.96 9.50 -13.89
C GLY A 83 -34.47 8.05 -13.80
N GLY A 84 -34.51 7.33 -14.92
CA GLY A 84 -34.01 5.96 -15.06
C GLY A 84 -34.38 5.01 -13.90
N MET A 85 -33.38 4.27 -13.44
CA MET A 85 -33.41 3.42 -12.24
C MET A 85 -32.72 4.04 -11.01
N ALA A 86 -32.46 5.36 -11.00
CA ALA A 86 -31.66 5.98 -9.96
C ALA A 86 -32.37 6.05 -8.60
N SER A 87 -31.60 5.93 -7.52
CA SER A 87 -32.10 6.00 -6.15
C SER A 87 -31.13 6.72 -5.21
N TRP A 88 -31.65 7.60 -4.37
CA TRP A 88 -30.91 8.24 -3.29
C TRP A 88 -30.86 7.35 -2.05
N GLU A 89 -29.65 7.07 -1.54
CA GLU A 89 -29.42 6.40 -0.25
C GLU A 89 -28.65 7.34 0.69
N GLN A 90 -29.37 7.97 1.62
CA GLN A 90 -28.79 8.85 2.64
C GLN A 90 -28.06 8.06 3.73
N ASP A 91 -26.90 8.54 4.15
CA ASP A 91 -26.16 7.99 5.27
C ASP A 91 -26.88 8.23 6.61
N ARG A 92 -26.72 7.30 7.55
CA ARG A 92 -27.35 7.41 8.87
C ARG A 92 -26.69 8.54 9.66
N CYS A 93 -27.43 9.59 9.99
CA CYS A 93 -26.96 10.62 10.92
C CYS A 93 -26.72 10.05 12.34
N VAL A 94 -25.70 10.57 13.03
CA VAL A 94 -25.40 10.22 14.44
C VAL A 94 -26.45 10.82 15.41
N GLU A 95 -26.41 10.49 16.70
CA GLU A 95 -27.45 10.91 17.67
C GLU A 95 -27.69 12.43 17.77
N ASP A 96 -26.68 13.27 17.52
CA ASP A 96 -26.80 14.73 17.50
C ASP A 96 -27.40 15.28 16.18
N GLY A 97 -27.65 14.41 15.20
CA GLY A 97 -28.19 14.75 13.87
C GLY A 97 -27.25 15.52 12.96
N LYS A 98 -26.22 16.20 13.49
CA LYS A 98 -25.31 17.03 12.70
C LYS A 98 -24.51 16.24 11.66
N LEU A 99 -23.94 15.09 12.04
CA LEU A 99 -22.91 14.39 11.25
C LEU A 99 -23.42 13.06 10.68
N PRO A 100 -23.01 12.68 9.45
CA PRO A 100 -23.26 11.36 8.88
C PRO A 100 -22.41 10.27 9.58
N SER A 101 -22.87 9.03 9.56
CA SER A 101 -22.13 7.88 10.11
C SER A 101 -21.00 7.47 9.18
N GLY A 102 -19.79 7.98 9.43
CA GLY A 102 -18.61 7.74 8.59
C GLY A 102 -17.71 8.98 8.46
N TYR A 103 -18.21 10.16 8.88
CA TYR A 103 -17.58 11.46 8.73
C TYR A 103 -16.10 11.60 9.15
N GLY A 104 -15.55 10.65 9.92
CA GLY A 104 -14.15 10.67 10.32
C GLY A 104 -13.17 10.40 9.17
N ASP A 105 -13.66 9.84 8.06
CA ASP A 105 -12.90 9.57 6.84
C ASP A 105 -13.16 10.64 5.75
N ASP A 106 -14.01 11.64 6.02
CA ASP A 106 -14.35 12.72 5.07
C ASP A 106 -13.24 13.79 4.98
N PRO A 107 -13.06 14.46 3.82
CA PRO A 107 -12.09 15.54 3.69
C PRO A 107 -12.41 16.77 4.54
N GLU A 108 -11.37 17.47 5.02
CA GLU A 108 -11.54 18.68 5.84
C GLU A 108 -12.40 19.74 5.14
N GLY A 109 -13.47 20.18 5.83
CA GLY A 109 -14.46 21.15 5.33
C GLY A 109 -15.66 20.53 4.60
N TRP A 110 -15.70 19.21 4.45
CA TRP A 110 -16.74 18.49 3.71
C TRP A 110 -17.39 17.38 4.55
N LEU A 111 -18.61 17.01 4.16
CA LEU A 111 -19.34 15.86 4.69
C LEU A 111 -19.93 15.03 3.55
N HIS A 112 -19.73 13.71 3.58
CA HIS A 112 -20.43 12.75 2.73
C HIS A 112 -21.80 12.43 3.33
N LEU A 113 -22.88 12.80 2.64
CA LEU A 113 -24.24 12.58 3.16
C LEU A 113 -24.96 11.35 2.58
N GLY A 114 -24.32 10.62 1.67
CA GLY A 114 -24.87 9.43 1.05
C GLY A 114 -24.59 9.34 -0.46
N THR A 115 -25.15 8.32 -1.08
CA THR A 115 -24.85 7.95 -2.48
C THR A 115 -26.12 7.90 -3.33
N ILE A 116 -26.07 8.50 -4.52
CA ILE A 116 -27.03 8.26 -5.61
C ILE A 116 -26.55 7.02 -6.36
N LYS A 117 -27.38 5.98 -6.45
CA LYS A 117 -27.02 4.69 -7.06
C LYS A 117 -27.88 4.39 -8.29
N GLY A 118 -27.40 3.48 -9.13
CA GLY A 118 -28.19 2.95 -10.26
C GLY A 118 -28.31 3.91 -11.45
N LEU A 119 -27.33 4.79 -11.63
CA LEU A 119 -27.26 5.71 -12.76
C LEU A 119 -26.85 4.96 -14.04
N GLU A 120 -27.58 5.25 -15.12
CA GLU A 120 -27.46 4.63 -16.43
C GLU A 120 -26.69 5.56 -17.38
N ASP A 121 -25.90 5.00 -18.29
CA ASP A 121 -25.03 5.78 -19.17
C ASP A 121 -25.83 6.54 -20.24
N GLY A 122 -25.60 7.85 -20.35
CA GLY A 122 -26.29 8.74 -21.29
C GLY A 122 -27.73 9.10 -20.91
N VAL A 123 -28.18 8.82 -19.68
CA VAL A 123 -29.52 9.17 -19.19
C VAL A 123 -29.49 10.54 -18.49
N GLU A 124 -30.51 11.35 -18.74
CA GLU A 124 -30.75 12.62 -18.04
C GLU A 124 -31.55 12.37 -16.76
N TYR A 125 -31.09 12.99 -15.67
CA TYR A 125 -31.70 12.94 -14.34
C TYR A 125 -32.05 14.34 -13.87
N THR A 126 -33.20 14.47 -13.22
CA THR A 126 -33.60 15.68 -12.47
C THR A 126 -33.24 15.46 -11.01
N ILE A 127 -32.50 16.39 -10.42
CA ILE A 127 -32.09 16.36 -9.02
C ILE A 127 -32.67 17.55 -8.29
N THR A 128 -33.15 17.35 -7.06
CA THR A 128 -33.59 18.42 -6.17
C THR A 128 -32.87 18.32 -4.83
N THR A 129 -32.22 19.39 -4.38
CA THR A 129 -31.44 19.43 -3.13
C THR A 129 -31.87 20.59 -2.24
N SER A 130 -31.79 20.43 -0.91
CA SER A 130 -32.03 21.52 0.03
C SER A 130 -30.86 22.49 0.16
N HIS A 131 -29.65 22.04 -0.20
CA HIS A 131 -28.39 22.78 -0.09
C HIS A 131 -27.52 22.55 -1.32
N ASP A 132 -26.47 23.36 -1.46
CA ASP A 132 -25.49 23.22 -2.53
C ASP A 132 -24.70 21.90 -2.36
N VAL A 133 -24.44 21.19 -3.47
CA VAL A 133 -23.82 19.86 -3.47
C VAL A 133 -22.69 19.76 -4.50
N VAL A 134 -21.70 18.91 -4.19
CA VAL A 134 -20.71 18.42 -5.15
C VAL A 134 -20.91 16.90 -5.30
N LEU A 135 -21.11 16.46 -6.55
CA LEU A 135 -21.21 15.05 -6.91
C LEU A 135 -19.88 14.55 -7.46
N VAL A 136 -19.41 13.43 -6.93
CA VAL A 136 -18.15 12.77 -7.32
C VAL A 136 -18.43 11.31 -7.69
N GLY A 137 -17.78 10.78 -8.73
CA GLY A 137 -17.91 9.36 -9.09
C GLY A 137 -17.30 8.42 -8.05
N TRP A 138 -18.02 7.36 -7.66
CA TRP A 138 -17.49 6.34 -6.75
C TRP A 138 -16.21 5.68 -7.30
N GLU A 139 -16.12 5.46 -8.63
CA GLU A 139 -14.91 4.92 -9.28
C GLU A 139 -13.69 5.83 -9.10
N VAL A 140 -13.87 7.15 -8.99
CA VAL A 140 -12.76 8.10 -8.77
C VAL A 140 -12.23 7.98 -7.34
N ILE A 141 -13.13 7.86 -6.36
CA ILE A 141 -12.78 7.70 -4.95
C ILE A 141 -12.11 6.34 -4.72
N GLU A 142 -12.64 5.26 -5.31
CA GLU A 142 -11.97 3.96 -5.31
C GLU A 142 -10.62 3.99 -6.02
N GLY A 143 -10.47 4.75 -7.10
CA GLY A 143 -9.17 4.96 -7.75
C GLY A 143 -8.16 5.66 -6.82
N LEU A 144 -8.57 6.76 -6.19
CA LEU A 144 -7.71 7.56 -5.30
C LEU A 144 -7.24 6.77 -4.08
N PHE A 145 -8.18 6.15 -3.34
CA PHE A 145 -7.86 5.35 -2.17
C PHE A 145 -7.32 3.96 -2.52
N GLY A 146 -7.67 3.42 -3.69
CA GLY A 146 -7.16 2.15 -4.22
C GLY A 146 -5.71 2.25 -4.69
N ASP A 147 -5.29 3.38 -5.27
CA ASP A 147 -3.88 3.66 -5.58
C ASP A 147 -3.09 4.02 -4.33
N PHE A 148 -3.69 4.73 -3.36
CA PHE A 148 -3.07 4.92 -2.04
C PHE A 148 -2.86 3.58 -1.33
N LEU A 149 -3.91 2.77 -1.14
CA LEU A 149 -3.80 1.45 -0.50
C LEU A 149 -3.06 0.42 -1.37
N GLY A 150 -3.01 0.59 -2.69
CA GLY A 150 -2.25 -0.23 -3.62
C GLY A 150 -0.75 0.08 -3.55
N GLY A 151 -0.38 1.36 -3.49
CA GLY A 151 0.97 1.81 -3.16
C GLY A 151 1.37 1.43 -1.74
N LEU A 152 0.47 1.60 -0.77
CA LEU A 152 0.66 1.17 0.61
C LEU A 152 0.70 -0.36 0.69
N ALA A 153 0.04 -1.13 -0.19
CA ALA A 153 0.16 -2.60 -0.28
C ALA A 153 1.37 -3.05 -1.12
N ALA A 154 1.96 -2.20 -1.95
CA ALA A 154 3.34 -2.41 -2.42
C ALA A 154 4.33 -2.21 -1.26
N ILE A 155 4.03 -1.31 -0.32
CA ILE A 155 4.80 -1.07 0.92
C ILE A 155 4.48 -2.10 2.04
N CYS A 156 3.27 -2.67 2.08
CA CYS A 156 2.74 -3.54 3.14
C CYS A 156 2.49 -5.00 2.73
N GLY A 157 2.53 -5.30 1.43
CA GLY A 157 3.13 -6.52 0.89
C GLY A 157 4.65 -6.58 1.12
N GLY A 158 5.25 -5.45 1.53
CA GLY A 158 6.25 -5.46 2.61
C GLY A 158 5.58 -5.82 3.95
N PRO A 159 5.42 -4.89 4.91
CA PRO A 159 6.51 -4.02 5.37
C PRO A 159 7.60 -4.87 6.09
N THR A 160 7.37 -6.19 6.16
CA THR A 160 8.29 -7.25 6.57
C THR A 160 9.70 -7.07 6.02
N PHE A 161 9.88 -6.56 4.80
CA PHE A 161 11.22 -6.31 4.26
C PHE A 161 11.99 -5.17 4.94
N LEU A 162 11.33 -4.11 5.42
CA LEU A 162 12.00 -3.02 6.13
C LEU A 162 12.20 -3.37 7.62
N CYS A 163 11.17 -3.88 8.28
CA CYS A 163 11.24 -4.28 9.70
C CYS A 163 12.12 -5.52 9.90
N CYS A 164 11.85 -6.62 9.17
CA CYS A 164 12.67 -7.82 9.28
C CYS A 164 14.05 -7.65 8.61
N GLY A 165 14.18 -6.80 7.58
CA GLY A 165 15.48 -6.45 6.99
C GLY A 165 16.40 -5.76 8.00
N LEU A 166 15.88 -4.82 8.79
CA LEU A 166 16.61 -4.22 9.91
C LEU A 166 17.01 -5.29 10.95
N ILE A 167 16.10 -6.20 11.32
CA ILE A 167 16.38 -7.29 12.27
C ILE A 167 17.47 -8.24 11.74
N PHE A 168 17.40 -8.68 10.48
CA PHE A 168 18.41 -9.54 9.88
C PHE A 168 19.76 -8.84 9.72
N LEU A 169 19.78 -7.54 9.42
CA LEU A 169 21.01 -6.74 9.39
C LEU A 169 21.62 -6.59 10.79
N LEU A 170 20.83 -6.31 11.82
CA LEU A 170 21.29 -6.26 13.21
C LEU A 170 21.84 -7.61 13.69
N ILE A 171 21.14 -8.72 13.42
CA ILE A 171 21.60 -10.09 13.74
C ILE A 171 22.91 -10.40 12.99
N GLY A 172 23.02 -10.02 11.72
CA GLY A 172 24.24 -10.16 10.91
C GLY A 172 25.42 -9.37 11.47
N ILE A 173 25.18 -8.13 11.90
CA ILE A 173 26.20 -7.27 12.55
C ILE A 173 26.64 -7.85 13.89
N VAL A 174 25.72 -8.31 14.74
CA VAL A 174 26.06 -8.94 16.03
C VAL A 174 26.89 -10.21 15.82
N MET A 175 26.57 -11.05 14.83
CA MET A 175 27.40 -12.21 14.46
C MET A 175 28.78 -11.80 13.90
N ALA A 176 28.87 -10.70 13.14
CA ALA A 176 30.14 -10.20 12.62
C ALA A 176 31.05 -9.62 13.72
N LEU A 177 30.47 -8.95 14.72
CA LEU A 177 31.20 -8.37 15.85
C LEU A 177 31.64 -9.42 16.88
N THR A 178 30.77 -10.40 17.18
CA THR A 178 31.11 -11.51 18.10
C THR A 178 32.16 -12.47 17.53
N GLN A 179 32.24 -12.63 16.21
CA GLN A 179 33.33 -13.38 15.55
C GLN A 179 34.71 -12.68 15.62
N LYS A 180 34.80 -11.46 16.15
CA LYS A 180 36.08 -10.73 16.30
C LYS A 180 36.88 -11.13 17.55
N GLY A 181 36.32 -12.01 18.40
CA GLY A 181 36.91 -12.42 19.69
C GLY A 181 37.46 -13.84 19.75
N ASN A 182 37.49 -14.59 18.63
CA ASN A 182 38.19 -15.87 18.55
C ASN A 182 38.95 -15.93 17.24
N GLU A 183 40.26 -15.69 17.31
CA GLU A 183 41.16 -16.12 16.25
C GLU A 183 40.92 -17.62 16.04
N LYS A 184 40.61 -18.02 14.80
CA LYS A 184 40.74 -19.43 14.48
C LYS A 184 42.22 -19.75 14.59
N THR A 185 42.60 -20.49 15.62
CA THR A 185 43.89 -21.18 15.66
C THR A 185 43.92 -22.09 14.44
N GLU A 186 44.54 -21.63 13.36
CA GLU A 186 44.80 -22.50 12.23
C GLU A 186 45.80 -23.54 12.72
N THR A 187 45.34 -24.77 12.90
CA THR A 187 46.21 -25.92 13.11
C THR A 187 46.95 -26.20 11.81
N ARG A 188 47.94 -25.35 11.52
CA ARG A 188 48.91 -25.53 10.44
C ARG A 188 49.71 -26.79 10.77
N ILE A 189 49.31 -27.91 10.21
CA ILE A 189 50.11 -29.14 10.25
C ILE A 189 51.31 -28.89 9.34
N GLU A 190 52.41 -28.42 9.91
CA GLU A 190 53.70 -28.40 9.23
C GLU A 190 54.20 -29.85 9.12
N ILE A 191 53.98 -30.45 7.95
CA ILE A 191 54.62 -31.70 7.58
C ILE A 191 56.08 -31.38 7.28
N ASN A 192 56.91 -31.35 8.32
CA ASN A 192 58.36 -31.23 8.16
C ASN A 192 58.87 -32.43 7.34
N GLN A 193 59.40 -32.15 6.15
CA GLN A 193 60.15 -33.15 5.38
C GLN A 193 61.52 -33.34 6.03
N GLU A 194 61.64 -34.34 6.90
CA GLU A 194 62.94 -34.91 7.26
C GLU A 194 63.08 -36.26 6.55
N ILE A 195 63.97 -36.30 5.55
CA ILE A 195 64.25 -37.49 4.75
C ILE A 195 65.29 -38.31 5.50
N ASP A 196 64.85 -39.26 6.32
CA ASP A 196 65.74 -40.21 6.96
C ASP A 196 65.81 -41.53 6.16
N SER A 197 66.99 -41.81 5.61
CA SER A 197 67.20 -42.88 4.63
C SER A 197 67.63 -44.20 5.29
N VAL A 198 66.75 -45.21 5.34
CA VAL A 198 67.13 -46.59 5.75
C VAL A 198 66.65 -47.65 4.76
N LYS A 199 67.39 -47.75 3.66
CA LYS A 199 67.90 -48.97 2.98
C LYS A 199 67.30 -50.35 3.37
N GLY A 200 66.70 -51.05 2.39
CA GLY A 200 66.48 -52.52 2.42
C GLY A 200 65.29 -52.98 1.54
N ASP A 201 65.46 -53.27 0.25
CA ASP A 201 65.85 -54.57 -0.36
C ASP A 201 64.66 -55.48 -0.80
N LYS A 202 64.33 -55.42 -2.10
CA LYS A 202 63.94 -56.52 -3.04
C LYS A 202 62.54 -57.18 -3.01
N ASN A 203 62.11 -57.52 -4.24
CA ASN A 203 61.21 -58.63 -4.66
C ASN A 203 59.68 -58.50 -4.39
N TRP A 204 58.75 -59.07 -5.18
CA TRP A 204 58.79 -59.76 -6.51
C TRP A 204 57.35 -60.10 -7.00
N TYR A 205 57.10 -59.92 -8.31
CA TYR A 205 56.01 -60.45 -9.17
C TYR A 205 54.59 -59.85 -9.26
N ASP A 206 54.07 -59.98 -10.50
CA ASP A 206 52.70 -59.80 -11.00
C ASP A 206 51.70 -60.79 -10.35
N ASP A 207 50.40 -60.53 -10.29
CA ASP A 207 49.39 -60.59 -11.38
C ASP A 207 48.15 -59.77 -10.91
N GLY A 208 47.25 -59.19 -11.72
CA GLY A 208 46.43 -59.82 -12.76
C GLY A 208 45.47 -60.87 -12.14
N SER A 209 44.16 -60.84 -12.33
CA SER A 209 43.28 -60.02 -13.19
C SER A 209 41.84 -60.08 -12.64
N SER A 210 40.92 -59.40 -13.34
CA SER A 210 39.49 -59.74 -13.53
C SER A 210 38.80 -60.71 -12.56
#